data_AF-A0AA39FT68-F1
#
_entry.id   AF-A0AA39FT68-F1
#
_cell.length_a   1.000
_cell.length_b   1.000
_cell.length_c   1.000
_cell.angle_alpha   90.00
_cell.angle_beta   90.00
_cell.angle_gamma   90.00
#
_symmetry.space_group_name_H-M   'P 1'
#
loop_
_entity.id
_entity.type
_entity.pdbx_description
1 polymer ?
#
loop_
_entity_poly.entity_id
_entity_poly.type
_entity_poly.pdbx_seq_one_letter_code
_entity_poly.pdbx_strand_id
1 'polypeptide(L)'
;MVATVKTDMTGTIYHERQMKELCALHALNNLFQERGFSKQELDQICYSLSPDVWINPHKSLLGLGNYDINVIMAALQKKDCEAIWYDKRRDPNCLALDNIVGFILNVPTEYKLGFVLLPLKKRHWIALRKIHGVFYNLDSKLDSPQLIGNDLELMNYLKEQISNNENALFLVVSRQVASTQEWLSEINQCQSCLDGNEKYCNNTNELRYIEDGLTVDLNIDNQHIYQPTNRVNECEIAASDGKNVR
;
A
#
# COMPACT_ATOMS: atom_id res chain seq x y z
N MET A 1 -3.18 9.01 -28.04
CA MET A 1 -3.55 7.65 -27.56
C MET A 1 -5.04 7.50 -27.76
N VAL A 2 -5.52 6.35 -28.25
CA VAL A 2 -6.95 6.09 -28.41
C VAL A 2 -7.43 5.37 -27.16
N ALA A 3 -8.36 5.96 -26.41
CA ALA A 3 -9.14 5.21 -25.44
C ALA A 3 -10.08 4.27 -26.20
N THR A 4 -10.10 2.98 -25.87
CA THR A 4 -10.93 2.00 -26.58
C THR A 4 -12.39 2.15 -26.15
N VAL A 5 -13.09 3.10 -26.77
CA VAL A 5 -14.53 3.31 -26.56
C VAL A 5 -15.28 2.09 -27.08
N LYS A 6 -15.77 1.25 -26.16
CA LYS A 6 -16.65 0.12 -26.48
C LYS A 6 -18.06 0.45 -25.98
N THR A 7 -19.04 0.42 -26.88
CA THR A 7 -20.42 0.79 -26.59
C THR A 7 -21.26 -0.45 -26.34
N ASP A 8 -21.60 -0.71 -25.08
CA ASP A 8 -22.69 -1.59 -24.70
C ASP A 8 -23.93 -0.74 -24.30
N MET A 9 -25.09 -1.39 -24.13
CA MET A 9 -26.38 -0.70 -23.92
C MET A 9 -26.50 0.12 -22.61
N THR A 10 -25.48 0.11 -21.76
CA THR A 10 -25.39 0.93 -20.55
C THR A 10 -24.50 2.17 -20.69
N GLY A 11 -23.89 2.38 -21.87
CA GLY A 11 -22.94 3.47 -22.12
C GLY A 11 -21.48 3.00 -22.20
N THR A 12 -20.58 3.94 -22.50
CA THR A 12 -19.18 3.62 -22.82
C THR A 12 -18.29 3.63 -21.58
N ILE A 13 -17.83 2.46 -21.16
CA ILE A 13 -16.87 2.31 -20.05
C ILE A 13 -15.52 2.91 -20.47
N TYR A 14 -14.93 3.73 -19.61
CA TYR A 14 -13.60 4.30 -19.81
C TYR A 14 -12.51 3.29 -19.41
N HIS A 15 -11.52 3.09 -20.28
CA HIS A 15 -10.42 2.15 -20.06
C HIS A 15 -9.13 2.61 -20.77
N GLU A 16 -8.13 3.04 -20.01
CA GLU A 16 -6.76 3.17 -20.51
C GLU A 16 -6.04 1.81 -20.47
N ARG A 17 -5.45 1.45 -21.60
CA ARG A 17 -4.56 0.28 -21.73
C ARG A 17 -3.11 0.65 -21.44
N GLN A 18 -2.37 -0.27 -20.83
CA GLN A 18 -1.05 -0.02 -20.27
C GLN A 18 -0.02 0.34 -21.35
N MET A 19 0.75 1.40 -21.08
CA MET A 19 1.96 1.73 -21.83
C MET A 19 3.17 1.73 -20.89
N LYS A 20 4.23 0.99 -21.26
CA LYS A 20 5.46 0.84 -20.46
C LYS A 20 5.11 0.36 -19.03
N GLU A 21 5.64 0.99 -17.98
CA GLU A 21 5.43 0.57 -16.59
C GLU A 21 4.31 1.36 -15.88
N LEU A 22 3.58 2.22 -16.60
CA LEU A 22 2.58 3.19 -16.08
C LEU A 22 1.30 2.57 -15.49
N CYS A 23 1.33 1.34 -14.99
CA CYS A 23 0.16 0.65 -14.44
C CYS A 23 -0.56 1.44 -13.33
N ALA A 24 0.16 2.15 -12.44
CA ALA A 24 -0.46 3.01 -11.42
C ALA A 24 -1.25 4.19 -12.02
N LEU A 25 -0.74 4.82 -13.08
CA LEU A 25 -1.42 5.92 -13.78
C LEU A 25 -2.75 5.44 -14.39
N HIS A 26 -2.69 4.30 -15.08
CA HIS A 26 -3.86 3.74 -15.73
C HIS A 26 -4.86 3.16 -14.71
N ALA A 27 -4.39 2.58 -13.60
CA ALA A 27 -5.26 2.17 -12.49
C ALA A 27 -6.02 3.37 -11.89
N LEU A 28 -5.34 4.50 -11.62
CA LEU A 28 -6.00 5.73 -11.15
C LEU A 28 -7.04 6.25 -12.16
N ASN A 29 -6.65 6.42 -13.43
CA ASN A 29 -7.57 6.90 -14.48
C ASN A 29 -8.76 5.95 -14.70
N ASN A 30 -8.54 4.64 -14.67
CA ASN A 30 -9.60 3.64 -14.80
C ASN A 30 -10.54 3.64 -13.59
N LEU A 31 -10.01 3.79 -12.37
CA LEU A 31 -10.81 3.85 -11.13
C LEU A 31 -11.79 5.03 -11.13
N PHE A 32 -11.34 6.22 -11.56
CA PHE A 32 -12.18 7.42 -11.65
C PHE A 32 -12.99 7.52 -12.94
N GLN A 33 -12.83 6.58 -13.88
CA GLN A 33 -13.50 6.56 -15.19
C GLN A 33 -13.22 7.81 -16.06
N GLU A 34 -12.07 8.44 -15.87
CA GLU A 34 -11.67 9.63 -16.62
C GLU A 34 -10.14 9.73 -16.78
N ARG A 35 -9.69 10.62 -17.66
CA ARG A 35 -8.27 10.94 -17.82
C ARG A 35 -7.78 11.98 -16.80
N GLY A 36 -8.11 11.74 -15.53
CA GLY A 36 -7.94 12.69 -14.42
C GLY A 36 -6.49 12.97 -14.05
N PHE A 37 -5.57 12.03 -14.29
CA PHE A 37 -4.15 12.14 -13.97
C PHE A 37 -3.25 12.01 -15.20
N SER A 38 -2.04 12.54 -15.08
CA SER A 38 -0.98 12.44 -16.11
C SER A 38 0.33 11.86 -15.56
N LYS A 39 1.18 11.34 -16.46
CA LYS A 39 2.54 10.93 -16.10
C LYS A 39 3.34 12.07 -15.45
N GLN A 40 3.27 13.27 -16.02
CA GLN A 40 3.98 14.45 -15.50
C GLN A 40 3.55 14.77 -14.07
N GLU A 41 2.27 14.60 -13.75
CA GLU A 41 1.74 14.82 -12.42
C GLU A 41 2.17 13.74 -11.42
N LEU A 42 2.17 12.46 -11.79
CA LEU A 42 2.69 11.40 -10.91
C LEU A 42 4.21 11.48 -10.74
N ASP A 43 4.94 11.93 -11.76
CA ASP A 43 6.36 12.29 -11.63
C ASP A 43 6.53 13.42 -10.59
N GLN A 44 5.72 14.50 -10.67
CA GLN A 44 5.75 15.61 -9.72
C GLN A 44 5.43 15.17 -8.28
N ILE A 45 4.41 14.31 -8.10
CA ILE A 45 4.09 13.73 -6.79
C ILE A 45 5.30 12.94 -6.25
N CYS A 46 5.90 12.07 -7.08
CA CYS A 46 7.08 11.28 -6.71
C CYS A 46 8.28 12.17 -6.30
N TYR A 47 8.51 13.30 -6.97
CA TYR A 47 9.53 14.26 -6.53
C TYR A 47 9.18 14.96 -5.22
N SER A 48 7.91 15.34 -5.01
CA SER A 48 7.47 16.02 -3.77
C SER A 48 7.57 15.14 -2.52
N LEU A 49 7.46 13.81 -2.69
CA LEU A 49 7.62 12.80 -1.63
C LEU A 49 9.09 12.44 -1.33
N SER A 50 10.05 12.93 -2.12
CA SER A 50 11.48 12.63 -1.94
C SER A 50 12.38 13.72 -2.56
N PRO A 51 12.40 14.94 -1.99
CA PRO A 51 13.06 16.09 -2.61
C PRO A 51 14.59 16.01 -2.65
N ASP A 52 15.24 15.47 -1.61
CA ASP A 52 16.69 15.61 -1.41
C ASP A 52 17.56 14.56 -2.15
N VAL A 53 16.97 13.70 -2.98
CA VAL A 53 17.68 12.55 -3.57
C VAL A 53 18.08 12.82 -5.02
N TRP A 54 19.28 13.39 -5.21
CA TRP A 54 19.85 13.72 -6.54
C TRP A 54 19.92 12.49 -7.47
N ILE A 55 20.09 11.29 -6.91
CA ILE A 55 19.88 9.99 -7.59
C ILE A 55 18.73 9.25 -6.89
N ASN A 56 17.50 9.67 -7.15
CA ASN A 56 16.28 9.05 -6.58
C ASN A 56 16.22 7.53 -6.91
N PRO A 57 16.26 6.61 -5.92
CA PRO A 57 16.24 5.16 -6.16
C PRO A 57 14.85 4.60 -6.49
N HIS A 58 13.77 5.34 -6.25
CA HIS A 58 12.41 5.03 -6.71
C HIS A 58 12.21 5.43 -8.18
N LYS A 59 13.15 6.18 -8.76
CA LYS A 59 13.22 6.44 -10.19
C LYS A 59 13.76 5.19 -10.88
N SER A 60 12.88 4.39 -11.51
CA SER A 60 13.28 3.60 -12.69
C SER A 60 14.08 4.57 -13.58
N LEU A 61 15.39 4.34 -13.77
CA LEU A 61 16.37 5.36 -14.21
C LEU A 61 16.08 6.06 -15.55
N LEU A 62 15.06 5.60 -16.28
CA LEU A 62 14.57 6.11 -17.57
C LEU A 62 13.15 6.72 -17.49
N GLY A 63 12.61 6.94 -16.29
CA GLY A 63 11.29 7.57 -16.06
C GLY A 63 10.11 6.72 -16.53
N LEU A 64 10.15 5.40 -16.32
CA LEU A 64 9.30 4.42 -17.04
C LEU A 64 7.86 4.24 -16.53
N GLY A 65 7.55 4.66 -15.29
CA GLY A 65 6.18 4.66 -14.75
C GLY A 65 5.89 3.72 -13.57
N ASN A 66 6.89 3.02 -13.03
CA ASN A 66 6.76 2.10 -11.90
C ASN A 66 6.59 2.84 -10.56
N TYR A 67 5.47 3.53 -10.37
CA TYR A 67 5.15 4.26 -9.15
C TYR A 67 4.71 3.32 -8.01
N ASP A 68 5.02 3.69 -6.77
CA ASP A 68 4.65 2.95 -5.56
C ASP A 68 3.32 3.44 -4.94
N ILE A 69 2.96 2.88 -3.77
CA ILE A 69 1.71 3.18 -3.08
C ILE A 69 1.63 4.63 -2.59
N ASN A 70 2.76 5.26 -2.25
CA ASN A 70 2.76 6.63 -1.70
C ASN A 70 2.37 7.64 -2.78
N VAL A 71 2.85 7.43 -4.01
CA VAL A 71 2.43 8.20 -5.18
C VAL A 71 0.94 8.01 -5.49
N ILE A 72 0.41 6.80 -5.31
CA ILE A 72 -1.03 6.52 -5.47
C ILE A 72 -1.85 7.23 -4.38
N MET A 73 -1.47 7.13 -3.10
CA MET A 73 -2.18 7.78 -1.99
C MET A 73 -2.23 9.30 -2.17
N ALA A 74 -1.08 9.94 -2.45
CA ALA A 74 -1.02 11.38 -2.71
C ALA A 74 -1.77 11.81 -3.99
N ALA A 75 -1.96 10.92 -4.97
CA ALA A 75 -2.83 11.17 -6.11
C ALA A 75 -4.32 11.08 -5.73
N LEU A 76 -4.73 10.07 -4.97
CA LEU A 76 -6.11 9.91 -4.46
C LEU A 76 -6.54 11.13 -3.61
N GLN A 77 -5.64 11.68 -2.81
CA GLN A 77 -5.89 12.85 -1.97
C GLN A 77 -6.27 14.11 -2.75
N LYS A 78 -5.80 14.25 -4.01
CA LYS A 78 -6.22 15.31 -4.95
C LYS A 78 -7.65 15.15 -5.50
N LYS A 79 -8.27 14.00 -5.25
CA LYS A 79 -9.67 13.68 -5.58
C LYS A 79 -10.52 13.52 -4.31
N ASP A 80 -10.06 14.09 -3.20
CA ASP A 80 -10.67 13.97 -1.85
C ASP A 80 -10.97 12.52 -1.41
N CYS A 81 -10.16 11.59 -1.92
CA CYS A 81 -10.19 10.18 -1.61
C CYS A 81 -8.95 9.77 -0.80
N GLU A 82 -9.10 8.74 0.03
CA GLU A 82 -7.99 8.12 0.78
C GLU A 82 -7.92 6.62 0.45
N ALA A 83 -6.77 6.00 0.66
CA ALA A 83 -6.59 4.55 0.54
C ALA A 83 -6.55 3.88 1.91
N ILE A 84 -7.43 2.91 2.13
CA ILE A 84 -7.40 2.04 3.32
C ILE A 84 -6.77 0.71 2.94
N TRP A 85 -5.68 0.32 3.61
CA TRP A 85 -5.09 -1.01 3.44
C TRP A 85 -6.05 -2.07 4.02
N TYR A 86 -6.49 -3.02 3.18
CA TYR A 86 -7.41 -4.07 3.63
C TYR A 86 -6.68 -5.16 4.43
N ASP A 87 -7.13 -5.39 5.67
CA ASP A 87 -6.65 -6.50 6.51
C ASP A 87 -7.22 -7.83 6.02
N LYS A 88 -6.39 -8.61 5.33
CA LYS A 88 -6.71 -9.94 4.77
C LYS A 88 -7.29 -10.94 5.78
N ARG A 89 -7.11 -10.72 7.09
CA ARG A 89 -7.66 -11.58 8.15
C ARG A 89 -9.16 -11.41 8.34
N ARG A 90 -9.75 -10.34 7.79
CA ARG A 90 -11.20 -10.08 7.79
C ARG A 90 -11.85 -10.71 6.56
N ASP A 91 -13.09 -11.17 6.71
CA ASP A 91 -13.93 -11.57 5.56
C ASP A 91 -14.39 -10.31 4.80
N PRO A 92 -14.19 -10.20 3.47
CA PRO A 92 -14.68 -9.09 2.64
C PRO A 92 -16.17 -8.76 2.79
N ASN A 93 -17.01 -9.70 3.26
CA ASN A 93 -18.40 -9.46 3.67
C ASN A 93 -18.54 -8.36 4.75
N CYS A 94 -17.45 -7.94 5.41
CA CYS A 94 -17.45 -6.79 6.33
C CYS A 94 -17.40 -5.42 5.64
N LEU A 95 -17.33 -5.35 4.31
CA LEU A 95 -17.21 -4.11 3.55
C LEU A 95 -18.57 -3.52 3.17
N ALA A 96 -18.78 -2.24 3.46
CA ALA A 96 -19.93 -1.46 3.04
C ALA A 96 -19.70 -0.94 1.60
N LEU A 97 -20.01 -1.77 0.60
CA LEU A 97 -19.61 -1.55 -0.80
C LEU A 97 -20.07 -0.21 -1.39
N ASP A 98 -21.25 0.29 -1.02
CA ASP A 98 -21.78 1.56 -1.58
C ASP A 98 -21.05 2.81 -1.04
N ASN A 99 -20.31 2.69 0.07
CA ASN A 99 -19.42 3.73 0.61
C ASN A 99 -17.99 3.66 0.01
N ILE A 100 -17.71 2.68 -0.86
CA ILE A 100 -16.39 2.43 -1.44
C ILE A 100 -16.37 2.92 -2.90
N VAL A 101 -15.51 3.91 -3.18
CA VAL A 101 -15.26 4.48 -4.52
C VAL A 101 -14.69 3.42 -5.47
N GLY A 102 -13.93 2.47 -4.93
CA GLY A 102 -13.51 1.26 -5.63
C GLY A 102 -12.30 0.62 -4.95
N PHE A 103 -11.57 -0.19 -5.70
CA PHE A 103 -10.47 -0.98 -5.16
C PHE A 103 -9.22 -0.82 -6.01
N ILE A 104 -8.06 -0.80 -5.35
CA ILE A 104 -6.76 -0.93 -6.00
C ILE A 104 -6.12 -2.23 -5.51
N LEU A 105 -5.83 -3.14 -6.44
CA LEU A 105 -5.07 -4.36 -6.20
C LEU A 105 -3.61 -4.16 -6.62
N ASN A 106 -2.68 -4.68 -5.82
CA ASN A 106 -1.28 -4.86 -6.17
C ASN A 106 -0.98 -6.34 -6.28
N VAL A 107 -0.71 -6.83 -7.49
CA VAL A 107 -0.43 -8.24 -7.76
C VAL A 107 1.02 -8.44 -8.23
N PRO A 108 1.68 -9.57 -7.91
CA PRO A 108 2.95 -9.91 -8.54
C PRO A 108 2.72 -10.20 -10.03
N THR A 109 3.67 -9.79 -10.87
CA THR A 109 3.71 -10.09 -12.30
C THR A 109 4.99 -10.82 -12.63
N GLU A 110 4.85 -12.03 -13.16
CA GLU A 110 5.94 -12.79 -13.79
C GLU A 110 6.38 -12.12 -15.11
N TYR A 111 7.68 -12.09 -15.38
CA TYR A 111 8.20 -11.66 -16.68
C TYR A 111 8.78 -12.86 -17.44
N LYS A 112 8.21 -13.14 -18.62
CA LYS A 112 8.67 -14.21 -19.52
C LYS A 112 9.39 -13.58 -20.71
N LEU A 113 10.67 -13.92 -20.88
CA LEU A 113 11.48 -13.51 -22.03
C LEU A 113 11.67 -14.71 -22.95
N GLY A 114 10.82 -14.82 -23.97
CA GLY A 114 10.67 -16.04 -24.75
C GLY A 114 10.23 -17.20 -23.83
N PHE A 115 11.02 -18.28 -23.81
CA PHE A 115 10.76 -19.45 -22.96
C PHE A 115 11.34 -19.32 -21.53
N VAL A 116 12.09 -18.26 -21.23
CA VAL A 116 12.76 -18.09 -19.92
C VAL A 116 11.90 -17.24 -18.98
N LEU A 117 11.59 -17.80 -17.81
CA LEU A 117 11.05 -17.02 -16.69
C LEU A 117 12.18 -16.24 -16.04
N LEU A 118 12.13 -14.91 -16.06
CA LEU A 118 13.11 -14.09 -15.34
C LEU A 118 12.73 -13.99 -13.86
N PRO A 119 13.67 -14.10 -12.91
CA PRO A 119 13.40 -14.02 -11.46
C PRO A 119 13.02 -12.61 -10.95
N LEU A 120 12.69 -11.71 -11.87
CA LEU A 120 12.31 -10.32 -11.60
C LEU A 120 10.79 -10.24 -11.34
N LYS A 121 10.36 -10.55 -10.11
CA LYS A 121 8.99 -10.29 -9.67
C LYS A 121 8.72 -8.78 -9.70
N LYS A 122 7.97 -8.30 -10.70
CA LYS A 122 7.46 -6.92 -10.72
C LYS A 122 6.12 -6.85 -10.01
N ARG A 123 5.77 -5.66 -9.51
CA ARG A 123 4.42 -5.37 -9.03
C ARG A 123 3.58 -4.75 -10.14
N HIS A 124 2.27 -4.87 -10.00
CA HIS A 124 1.31 -4.37 -10.98
C HIS A 124 0.04 -3.89 -10.31
N TRP A 125 -0.41 -2.70 -10.70
CA TRP A 125 -1.58 -2.03 -10.15
C TRP A 125 -2.80 -2.26 -11.03
N ILE A 126 -3.89 -2.75 -10.43
CA ILE A 126 -5.18 -3.05 -11.05
C ILE A 126 -6.25 -2.25 -10.32
N ALA A 127 -7.19 -1.64 -11.04
CA ALA A 127 -8.37 -1.00 -10.46
C ALA A 127 -9.61 -1.89 -10.62
N LEU A 128 -10.46 -1.95 -9.59
CA LEU A 128 -11.81 -2.52 -9.67
C LEU A 128 -12.83 -1.44 -9.31
N ARG A 129 -13.95 -1.37 -10.04
CA ARG A 129 -14.95 -0.28 -9.89
C ARG A 129 -16.38 -0.75 -10.17
N LYS A 130 -17.35 -0.28 -9.38
CA LYS A 130 -18.81 -0.39 -9.65
C LYS A 130 -19.19 0.65 -10.71
N ILE A 131 -19.70 0.20 -11.85
CA ILE A 131 -20.11 1.02 -13.00
C ILE A 131 -21.48 0.53 -13.46
N HIS A 132 -22.46 1.44 -13.54
CA HIS A 132 -23.86 1.12 -13.89
C HIS A 132 -24.45 -0.05 -13.09
N GLY A 133 -24.07 -0.17 -11.81
CA GLY A 133 -24.57 -1.16 -10.86
C GLY A 133 -23.74 -2.45 -10.75
N VAL A 134 -22.80 -2.73 -11.66
CA VAL A 134 -21.97 -3.96 -11.65
C VAL A 134 -20.48 -3.66 -11.58
N PHE A 135 -19.69 -4.59 -11.04
CA PHE A 135 -18.25 -4.46 -10.87
C PHE A 135 -17.47 -4.95 -12.09
N TYR A 136 -16.42 -4.20 -12.43
CA TYR A 136 -15.45 -4.56 -13.48
C TYR A 136 -14.04 -4.62 -12.93
N ASN A 137 -13.27 -5.58 -13.42
CA ASN A 137 -11.81 -5.57 -13.40
C ASN A 137 -11.33 -4.67 -14.55
N LEU A 138 -10.61 -3.60 -14.20
CA LEU A 138 -10.06 -2.60 -15.12
C LEU A 138 -8.53 -2.68 -15.19
N ASP A 139 -7.96 -3.88 -15.10
CA ASP A 139 -6.54 -4.12 -15.37
C ASP A 139 -6.18 -3.56 -16.76
N SER A 140 -5.32 -2.56 -16.76
CA SER A 140 -4.82 -1.89 -17.97
C SER A 140 -4.09 -2.82 -18.94
N LYS A 141 -3.70 -4.04 -18.55
CA LYS A 141 -3.19 -5.07 -19.47
C LYS A 141 -4.28 -5.72 -20.33
N LEU A 142 -5.55 -5.67 -19.92
CA LEU A 142 -6.66 -6.24 -20.68
C LEU A 142 -7.03 -5.36 -21.89
N ASP A 143 -7.45 -5.99 -22.97
CA ASP A 143 -7.91 -5.31 -24.19
C ASP A 143 -9.21 -4.50 -23.98
N SER A 144 -10.02 -4.91 -23.01
CA SER A 144 -11.23 -4.23 -22.57
C SER A 144 -11.53 -4.57 -21.09
N PRO A 145 -12.36 -3.78 -20.39
CA PRO A 145 -12.90 -4.12 -19.08
C PRO A 145 -13.44 -5.56 -19.01
N GLN A 146 -13.10 -6.28 -17.95
CA GLN A 146 -13.63 -7.63 -17.68
C GLN A 146 -14.73 -7.50 -16.62
N LEU A 147 -15.93 -7.99 -16.90
CA LEU A 147 -17.01 -8.06 -15.93
C LEU A 147 -16.63 -9.01 -14.78
N ILE A 148 -16.79 -8.54 -13.54
CA ILE A 148 -16.76 -9.38 -12.34
C ILE A 148 -18.19 -9.81 -11.99
N GLY A 149 -19.14 -8.87 -12.07
CA GLY A 149 -20.56 -9.12 -11.84
C GLY A 149 -21.14 -8.27 -10.71
N ASN A 150 -22.08 -8.82 -9.96
CA ASN A 150 -22.72 -8.16 -8.83
C ASN A 150 -21.89 -8.21 -7.53
N ASP A 151 -22.39 -7.60 -6.47
CA ASP A 151 -21.75 -7.47 -5.16
C ASP A 151 -21.30 -8.83 -4.56
N LEU A 152 -22.07 -9.92 -4.72
CA LEU A 152 -21.66 -11.27 -4.28
C LEU A 152 -20.52 -11.84 -5.13
N GLU A 153 -20.55 -11.60 -6.45
CA GLU A 153 -19.51 -12.05 -7.38
C GLU A 153 -18.20 -11.29 -7.10
N LEU A 154 -18.28 -10.00 -6.74
CA LEU A 154 -17.15 -9.25 -6.21
C LEU A 154 -16.62 -9.84 -4.90
N MET A 155 -17.45 -10.14 -3.89
CA MET A 155 -16.94 -10.70 -2.64
C MET A 155 -16.19 -12.01 -2.84
N ASN A 156 -16.67 -12.87 -3.75
CA ASN A 156 -15.98 -14.10 -4.13
C ASN A 156 -14.64 -13.82 -4.84
N TYR A 157 -14.62 -12.88 -5.79
CA TYR A 157 -13.40 -12.44 -6.47
C TYR A 157 -12.37 -11.85 -5.49
N LEU A 158 -12.79 -10.99 -4.56
CA LEU A 158 -11.92 -10.41 -3.54
C LEU A 158 -11.36 -11.50 -2.61
N LYS A 159 -12.16 -12.50 -2.23
CA LYS A 159 -11.70 -13.66 -1.43
C LYS A 159 -10.61 -14.45 -2.15
N GLU A 160 -10.78 -14.72 -3.44
CA GLU A 160 -9.74 -15.32 -4.27
C GLU A 160 -8.47 -14.46 -4.27
N GLN A 161 -8.59 -13.15 -4.55
CA GLN A 161 -7.43 -12.26 -4.65
C GLN A 161 -6.68 -12.05 -3.33
N ILE A 162 -7.34 -12.03 -2.16
CA ILE A 162 -6.63 -11.93 -0.87
C ILE A 162 -6.00 -13.25 -0.42
N SER A 163 -6.52 -14.41 -0.86
CA SER A 163 -5.98 -15.73 -0.52
C SER A 163 -4.53 -15.92 -0.99
N ASN A 164 -4.13 -15.24 -2.08
CA ASN A 164 -2.73 -15.13 -2.45
C ASN A 164 -2.02 -14.15 -1.49
N ASN A 165 -1.13 -14.68 -0.65
CA ASN A 165 -0.38 -13.90 0.33
C ASN A 165 0.46 -12.76 -0.28
N GLU A 166 0.94 -12.88 -1.53
CA GLU A 166 1.74 -11.82 -2.18
C GLU A 166 0.92 -10.61 -2.64
N ASN A 167 -0.39 -10.76 -2.86
CA ASN A 167 -1.26 -9.65 -3.27
C ASN A 167 -1.41 -8.61 -2.15
N ALA A 168 -1.69 -7.36 -2.48
CA ALA A 168 -2.23 -6.38 -1.53
C ALA A 168 -3.52 -5.76 -2.10
N LEU A 169 -4.47 -5.43 -1.21
CA LEU A 169 -5.76 -4.85 -1.55
C LEU A 169 -5.93 -3.54 -0.78
N PHE A 170 -6.28 -2.49 -1.51
CA PHE A 170 -6.58 -1.17 -0.95
C PHE A 170 -8.00 -0.79 -1.32
N LEU A 171 -8.78 -0.37 -0.32
CA LEU A 171 -10.08 0.26 -0.53
C LEU A 171 -9.84 1.73 -0.85
N VAL A 172 -10.51 2.27 -1.87
CA VAL A 172 -10.54 3.71 -2.11
C VAL A 172 -11.89 4.23 -1.67
N VAL A 173 -11.87 5.23 -0.79
CA VAL A 173 -13.04 5.80 -0.11
C VAL A 173 -12.92 7.32 -0.10
N SER A 174 -14.02 8.05 0.12
CA SER A 174 -13.92 9.49 0.36
C SER A 174 -13.22 9.78 1.69
N ARG A 175 -12.60 10.96 1.83
CA ARG A 175 -11.95 11.37 3.09
C ARG A 175 -12.90 11.34 4.30
N GLN A 176 -14.19 11.64 4.09
CA GLN A 176 -15.20 11.50 5.13
C GLN A 176 -15.35 10.03 5.57
N VAL A 177 -15.61 9.11 4.63
CA VAL A 177 -15.77 7.67 4.91
C VAL A 177 -14.51 7.05 5.52
N ALA A 178 -13.32 7.53 5.14
CA ALA A 178 -12.06 7.15 5.79
C ALA A 178 -12.05 7.55 7.28
N SER A 179 -12.45 8.77 7.59
CA SER A 179 -12.44 9.32 8.96
C SER A 179 -13.48 8.70 9.89
N THR A 180 -14.67 8.37 9.38
CA THR A 180 -15.77 7.76 10.16
C THR A 180 -15.76 6.23 10.15
N GLN A 181 -14.91 5.62 9.31
CA GLN A 181 -14.84 4.17 9.07
C GLN A 181 -16.13 3.54 8.52
N GLU A 182 -17.00 4.34 7.88
CA GLU A 182 -18.25 3.92 7.22
C GLU A 182 -18.05 2.90 6.08
N TRP A 183 -16.81 2.57 5.71
CA TRP A 183 -16.47 1.47 4.81
C TRP A 183 -16.59 0.08 5.47
N LEU A 184 -16.78 0.02 6.79
CA LEU A 184 -17.07 -1.21 7.56
C LEU A 184 -18.57 -1.34 7.87
N SER A 185 -19.18 -2.43 7.42
CA SER A 185 -20.57 -2.78 7.70
C SER A 185 -20.79 -3.09 9.19
N GLU A 186 -21.66 -2.32 9.85
CA GLU A 186 -21.97 -2.32 11.30
C GLU A 186 -22.14 -3.72 11.91
N ILE A 187 -22.73 -4.65 11.16
CA ILE A 187 -22.96 -6.06 11.53
C ILE A 187 -21.69 -6.74 12.08
N ASN A 188 -20.50 -6.30 11.64
CA ASN A 188 -19.21 -6.88 12.01
C ASN A 188 -18.54 -6.16 13.20
N GLN A 189 -19.02 -4.96 13.58
CA GLN A 189 -18.54 -4.27 14.78
C GLN A 189 -19.01 -4.98 16.06
N CYS A 190 -20.20 -5.60 16.02
CA CYS A 190 -20.79 -6.28 17.17
C CYS A 190 -20.33 -7.74 17.39
N GLN A 191 -19.60 -8.37 16.48
CA GLN A 191 -19.18 -9.77 16.63
C GLN A 191 -18.09 -9.99 17.69
N SER A 192 -17.43 -8.93 18.16
CA SER A 192 -16.59 -8.97 19.37
C SER A 192 -17.39 -8.83 20.68
N CYS A 193 -18.71 -8.61 20.59
CA CYS A 193 -19.59 -8.28 21.73
C CYS A 193 -20.64 -9.35 22.03
N LEU A 194 -20.63 -10.48 21.31
CA LEU A 194 -21.66 -11.54 21.42
C LEU A 194 -21.15 -12.87 22.02
N ASP A 195 -19.84 -13.05 22.20
CA ASP A 195 -19.29 -14.05 23.11
C ASP A 195 -19.21 -13.46 24.52
N GLY A 196 -20.15 -13.87 25.39
CA GLY A 196 -20.39 -13.20 26.67
C GLY A 196 -19.30 -13.38 27.72
N ASN A 197 -18.49 -12.33 27.93
CA ASN A 197 -17.71 -12.12 29.16
C ASN A 197 -17.50 -10.63 29.45
N GLU A 198 -18.40 -10.03 30.23
CA GLU A 198 -18.26 -8.66 30.75
C GLU A 198 -17.09 -8.57 31.75
N LYS A 199 -15.86 -8.34 31.28
CA LYS A 199 -14.72 -7.99 32.16
C LYS A 199 -13.49 -7.28 31.57
N TYR A 200 -13.41 -7.04 30.26
CA TYR A 200 -12.26 -6.36 29.63
C TYR A 200 -12.62 -5.12 28.79
N CYS A 201 -13.71 -4.44 29.15
CA CYS A 201 -14.07 -3.14 28.59
C CYS A 201 -13.20 -2.01 29.21
N ASN A 202 -11.89 -1.99 28.97
CA ASN A 202 -10.98 -0.90 29.38
C ASN A 202 -9.57 -0.96 28.73
N ASN A 203 -9.48 -0.93 27.38
CA ASN A 203 -8.35 -0.28 26.70
C ASN A 203 -8.60 -0.09 25.18
N THR A 204 -9.11 1.08 24.79
CA THR A 204 -9.18 1.52 23.38
C THR A 204 -8.40 2.81 23.21
N ASN A 205 -7.07 2.74 23.40
CA ASN A 205 -6.18 3.87 23.14
C ASN A 205 -4.73 3.43 22.85
N GLU A 206 -4.51 2.59 21.84
CA GLU A 206 -3.19 2.46 21.20
C GLU A 206 -3.25 1.92 19.75
N LEU A 207 -3.74 2.74 18.83
CA LEU A 207 -3.38 2.62 17.41
C LEU A 207 -2.12 3.45 17.16
N ARG A 208 -0.95 2.87 17.48
CA ARG A 208 0.34 3.49 17.11
C ARG A 208 0.51 3.38 15.60
N TYR A 209 0.72 4.53 14.95
CA TYR A 209 1.33 4.55 13.62
C TYR A 209 2.73 3.94 13.76
N ILE A 210 3.06 2.96 12.91
CA ILE A 210 4.42 2.44 12.78
C ILE A 210 5.12 3.32 11.75
N GLU A 211 5.59 4.47 12.21
CA GLU A 211 6.62 5.23 11.52
C GLU A 211 8.01 4.66 11.83
N ASP A 212 8.99 5.11 11.06
CA ASP A 212 10.44 4.93 11.20
C ASP A 212 11.03 3.51 11.15
N GLY A 213 11.70 3.29 10.02
CA GLY A 213 12.87 2.45 9.90
C GLY A 213 14.09 3.24 9.38
N LEU A 214 14.33 4.48 9.84
CA LEU A 214 15.54 5.27 9.51
C LEU A 214 15.73 6.54 10.39
N THR A 215 16.01 6.39 11.70
CA THR A 215 16.42 7.52 12.54
C THR A 215 17.93 7.80 12.43
N VAL A 216 18.30 9.08 12.31
CA VAL A 216 19.69 9.56 12.36
C VAL A 216 19.88 10.37 13.64
N ASP A 217 20.77 9.94 14.52
CA ASP A 217 20.94 10.56 15.85
C ASP A 217 21.50 11.98 15.77
N LEU A 218 20.67 12.96 16.15
CA LEU A 218 21.09 14.32 16.46
C LEU A 218 20.63 14.67 17.88
N ASN A 219 21.51 14.43 18.85
CA ASN A 219 21.25 14.65 20.27
C ASN A 219 22.06 15.89 20.72
N ILE A 220 21.38 16.97 21.10
CA ILE A 220 22.00 18.23 21.53
C ILE A 220 21.37 18.70 22.85
N ASP A 221 22.23 18.77 23.88
CA ASP A 221 22.15 19.55 25.12
C ASP A 221 20.85 19.51 25.97
N ASN A 222 20.92 19.26 27.28
CA ASN A 222 21.79 20.05 28.16
C ASN A 222 22.32 19.30 29.40
N GLN A 223 23.56 19.64 29.74
CA GLN A 223 24.07 20.09 31.05
C GLN A 223 23.17 19.84 32.29
N HIS A 224 23.69 19.44 33.46
CA HIS A 224 24.90 19.99 34.09
C HIS A 224 25.38 19.14 35.31
N ILE A 225 26.57 19.49 35.86
CA ILE A 225 27.08 19.24 37.24
C ILE A 225 27.98 17.99 37.54
N TYR A 226 29.07 18.30 38.25
CA TYR A 226 30.12 17.48 38.92
C TYR A 226 31.27 16.83 38.10
N GLN A 227 32.35 16.51 38.83
CA GLN A 227 33.75 16.63 38.38
C GLN A 227 34.52 15.30 38.31
N PRO A 228 35.61 15.21 37.51
CA PRO A 228 36.42 14.01 37.36
C PRO A 228 37.36 13.77 38.56
N THR A 229 37.43 12.53 39.04
CA THR A 229 38.39 12.10 40.08
C THR A 229 39.53 11.28 39.48
N ASN A 230 40.68 11.92 39.23
CA ASN A 230 41.94 11.19 39.04
C ASN A 230 42.43 10.62 40.38
N ARG A 231 42.68 9.31 40.44
CA ARG A 231 43.71 8.72 41.33
C ARG A 231 44.45 7.60 40.60
N VAL A 232 45.69 7.41 41.03
CA VAL A 232 46.71 6.51 40.48
C VAL A 232 47.20 5.56 41.59
N ASN A 233 48.12 4.65 41.22
CA ASN A 233 48.88 3.73 42.07
C ASN A 233 48.12 2.45 42.50
N GLU A 234 48.77 1.31 42.81
CA GLU A 234 49.95 0.60 42.24
C GLU A 234 50.14 -0.70 43.06
N CYS A 235 51.07 -1.58 42.66
CA CYS A 235 51.46 -2.83 43.34
C CYS A 235 50.39 -3.96 43.39
N GLU A 236 50.75 -5.24 43.59
CA GLU A 236 52.05 -5.82 44.00
C GLU A 236 52.43 -7.12 43.23
N ILE A 237 53.62 -7.69 43.48
CA ILE A 237 54.28 -8.72 42.64
C ILE A 237 54.71 -9.97 43.43
N ALA A 238 54.39 -11.17 42.91
CA ALA A 238 55.11 -12.46 43.12
C ALA A 238 54.66 -13.44 41.98
N ALA A 239 55.45 -14.27 41.27
CA ALA A 239 56.71 -15.03 41.50
C ALA A 239 56.54 -16.23 42.46
N SER A 240 56.98 -17.48 42.18
CA SER A 240 57.58 -18.22 41.02
C SER A 240 57.36 -19.76 41.26
N ASP A 241 57.70 -20.77 40.46
CA ASP A 241 58.52 -21.01 39.23
C ASP A 241 57.70 -21.93 38.27
N GLY A 242 58.14 -23.14 37.86
CA GLY A 242 57.21 -24.18 37.34
C GLY A 242 57.76 -25.37 36.54
N LYS A 243 58.61 -25.13 35.53
CA LYS A 243 59.37 -26.11 34.68
C LYS A 243 58.65 -27.25 33.93
N ASN A 244 59.32 -27.63 32.82
CA ASN A 244 59.22 -28.86 32.02
C ASN A 244 57.99 -29.02 31.10
N VAL A 245 58.15 -29.17 29.77
CA VAL A 245 58.75 -30.32 29.02
C VAL A 245 57.81 -31.54 29.11
N ARG A 246 57.29 -32.07 27.98
CA ARG A 246 57.93 -32.25 26.68
C ARG A 246 56.99 -32.07 25.48
#